data_AF-A0ABD5TVI2-F1
#
_entry.id   AF-A0ABD5TVI2-F1
#
_cell.length_a   1.000
_cell.length_b   1.000
_cell.length_c   1.000
_cell.angle_alpha   90.00
_cell.angle_beta   90.00
_cell.angle_gamma   90.00
#
_symmetry.space_group_name_H-M   'P 1'
#
loop_
_entity.id
_entity.type
_entity.pdbx_description
1 polymer ?
#
loop_
_entity_poly.entity_id
_entity_poly.type
_entity_poly.pdbx_seq_one_letter_code
_entity_poly.pdbx_strand_id
1 'polypeptide(L)'
;MAARTLPRSEGLGGALGRIARAPVRRQTYRNLLYVVSMFPLGVLYLNLLAVGVALGLSLAVVGVGLLVLVALLAAVTELAALERAYARRLLGVEIPEPSAEPVPNRLARYRRLATDLRTWTAAGYMVSAFAFGSVVFGVLASLLATAVSFILAPLYYGRAPVVAFGPIPTETVTFDVLFGWDNLLVGLTTTFRAGSWHVETLPVALLFAALGVGLFAVTLQSVNVLAAAWGRYVRLVLTAPRYRDLS
;
A
#
# COMPACT_ATOMS: atom_id res chain seq x y z
N MET A 1 -36.68 18.05 -14.61
CA MET A 1 -36.52 16.58 -14.67
C MET A 1 -35.23 16.29 -15.45
N ALA A 2 -34.09 16.25 -14.76
CA ALA A 2 -32.77 16.20 -15.41
C ALA A 2 -32.38 14.76 -15.75
N ALA A 3 -32.12 14.50 -17.03
CA ALA A 3 -31.69 13.20 -17.53
C ALA A 3 -30.32 12.85 -16.92
N ARG A 4 -30.32 11.83 -16.06
CA ARG A 4 -29.13 11.18 -15.52
C ARG A 4 -28.45 10.44 -16.67
N THR A 5 -27.43 11.03 -17.28
CA THR A 5 -26.62 10.36 -18.30
C THR A 5 -25.94 9.15 -17.66
N LEU A 6 -26.42 7.94 -17.98
CA LEU A 6 -25.78 6.70 -17.55
C LEU A 6 -24.34 6.63 -18.10
N PRO A 7 -23.37 6.14 -17.32
CA PRO A 7 -22.00 5.98 -17.77
C PRO A 7 -21.99 5.07 -19.00
N ARG A 8 -21.47 5.59 -20.13
CA ARG A 8 -21.21 4.80 -21.35
C ARG A 8 -20.43 3.55 -20.94
N SER A 9 -20.95 2.38 -21.29
CA SER A 9 -20.26 1.11 -21.14
C SER A 9 -18.88 1.22 -21.80
N GLU A 10 -17.83 1.27 -20.98
CA GLU A 10 -16.46 1.17 -21.46
C GLU A 10 -16.29 -0.24 -22.03
N GLY A 11 -16.50 -0.38 -23.34
CA GLY A 11 -16.33 -1.66 -24.02
C GLY A 11 -14.96 -2.25 -23.75
N LEU A 12 -14.85 -3.58 -23.82
CA LEU A 12 -13.61 -4.34 -23.60
C LEU A 12 -12.40 -3.72 -24.32
N GLY A 13 -12.59 -3.12 -25.50
CA GLY A 13 -11.54 -2.39 -26.23
C GLY A 13 -10.95 -1.17 -25.50
N GLY A 14 -11.76 -0.42 -24.74
CA GLY A 14 -11.29 0.70 -23.92
C GLY A 14 -10.51 0.23 -22.68
N ALA A 15 -10.92 -0.89 -22.07
CA ALA A 15 -10.19 -1.53 -20.98
C ALA A 15 -8.83 -2.06 -21.46
N LEU A 16 -8.82 -2.80 -22.57
CA LEU A 16 -7.59 -3.31 -23.20
C LEU A 16 -6.65 -2.18 -23.65
N GLY A 17 -7.19 -1.09 -24.20
CA GLY A 17 -6.42 0.09 -24.59
C GLY A 17 -5.77 0.83 -23.41
N ARG A 18 -6.38 0.80 -22.21
CA ARG A 18 -5.76 1.33 -20.98
C ARG A 18 -4.66 0.41 -20.45
N ILE A 19 -4.89 -0.90 -20.46
CA ILE A 19 -3.90 -1.91 -20.05
C ILE A 19 -2.65 -1.82 -20.95
N ALA A 20 -2.84 -1.73 -22.27
CA ALA A 20 -1.74 -1.62 -23.23
C ALA A 20 -0.96 -0.29 -23.14
N ARG A 21 -1.61 0.81 -22.70
CA ARG A 21 -0.96 2.13 -22.51
C ARG A 21 -0.35 2.33 -21.13
N ALA A 22 -0.62 1.45 -20.16
CA ALA A 22 -0.08 1.54 -18.81
C ALA A 22 1.47 1.63 -18.77
N PRO A 23 2.24 0.80 -19.51
CA PRO A 23 3.71 0.89 -19.48
C PRO A 23 4.28 2.13 -20.16
N VAL A 24 3.53 2.83 -21.02
CA VAL A 24 4.05 3.98 -21.80
C VAL A 24 3.89 5.31 -21.04
N ARG A 25 3.05 5.36 -19.99
CA ARG A 25 2.79 6.60 -19.25
C ARG A 25 3.87 6.84 -18.19
N ARG A 26 4.58 7.98 -18.29
CA ARG A 26 5.51 8.47 -17.25
C ARG A 26 4.89 8.52 -15.85
N GLN A 27 3.59 8.78 -15.75
CA GLN A 27 2.87 8.82 -14.47
C GLN A 27 2.82 7.46 -13.76
N THR A 28 2.81 6.35 -14.50
CA THR A 28 2.76 5.00 -13.90
C THR A 28 4.06 4.67 -13.18
N TYR A 29 5.21 5.11 -13.70
CA TYR A 29 6.50 4.98 -13.00
C TYR A 29 6.59 5.87 -11.76
N ARG A 30 5.99 7.06 -11.77
CA ARG A 30 5.91 7.93 -10.58
C ARG A 30 5.02 7.32 -9.50
N ASN A 31 3.89 6.72 -9.90
CA ASN A 31 3.00 5.99 -9.00
C ASN A 31 3.69 4.75 -8.42
N LEU A 32 4.43 3.99 -9.24
CA LEU A 32 5.23 2.85 -8.79
C LEU A 32 6.26 3.28 -7.75
N LEU A 33 7.02 4.34 -8.03
CA LEU A 33 8.00 4.89 -7.09
C LEU A 33 7.32 5.31 -5.79
N TYR A 34 6.18 6.01 -5.86
CA TYR A 34 5.42 6.40 -4.67
C TYR A 34 5.05 5.19 -3.82
N VAL A 35 4.42 4.17 -4.43
CA VAL A 35 3.94 2.99 -3.72
C VAL A 35 5.08 2.14 -3.15
N VAL A 36 6.18 1.97 -3.90
CA VAL A 36 7.35 1.24 -3.42
C VAL A 36 8.04 1.98 -2.28
N SER A 37 8.18 3.31 -2.37
CA SER A 37 8.76 4.13 -1.30
C SER A 37 7.85 4.24 -0.06
N MET A 38 6.57 3.96 -0.19
CA MET A 38 5.63 4.03 0.93
C MET A 38 5.95 3.02 2.04
N PHE A 39 6.48 1.85 1.69
CA PHE A 39 6.93 0.86 2.68
C PHE A 39 8.13 1.34 3.52
N PRO A 40 9.29 1.71 2.94
CA PRO A 40 10.43 2.19 3.72
C PRO A 40 10.11 3.49 4.48
N LEU A 41 9.30 4.38 3.90
CA LEU A 41 8.81 5.56 4.63
C LEU A 41 7.92 5.17 5.80
N GLY A 42 6.98 4.24 5.61
CA GLY A 42 6.14 3.70 6.68
C GLY A 42 6.96 3.08 7.81
N VAL A 43 8.01 2.32 7.49
CA VAL A 43 8.94 1.75 8.50
C VAL A 43 9.64 2.85 9.28
N LEU A 44 10.13 3.89 8.61
CA LEU A 44 10.76 5.04 9.25
C LEU A 44 9.79 5.77 10.19
N TYR A 45 8.56 6.00 9.72
CA TYR A 45 7.49 6.65 10.47
C TYR A 45 7.10 5.86 11.73
N LEU A 46 6.94 4.55 11.59
CA LEU A 46 6.62 3.67 12.72
C LEU A 46 7.75 3.64 13.74
N ASN A 47 9.01 3.50 13.30
CA ASN A 47 10.16 3.51 14.20
C ASN A 47 10.29 4.83 14.95
N LEU A 48 10.14 5.97 14.25
CA LEU A 48 10.17 7.28 14.89
C LEU A 48 9.09 7.38 15.97
N LEU A 49 7.87 6.94 15.68
CA LEU A 49 6.76 6.97 16.63
C LEU A 49 7.00 6.03 17.81
N ALA A 50 7.40 4.79 17.55
CA ALA A 50 7.64 3.78 18.58
C ALA A 50 8.78 4.19 19.52
N VAL A 51 9.93 4.60 18.96
CA VAL A 51 11.10 5.05 19.73
C VAL A 51 10.79 6.34 20.45
N GLY A 52 10.16 7.32 19.79
CA GLY A 52 9.83 8.60 20.41
C GLY A 52 8.84 8.47 21.56
N VAL A 53 7.82 7.61 21.43
CA VAL A 53 6.85 7.34 22.50
C VAL A 53 7.52 6.58 23.63
N ALA A 54 8.30 5.54 23.35
CA ALA A 54 9.01 4.77 24.36
C ALA A 54 9.96 5.67 25.17
N LEU A 55 10.84 6.42 24.50
CA LEU A 55 11.76 7.36 25.15
C LEU A 55 11.01 8.46 25.90
N GLY A 56 9.97 9.02 25.29
CA GLY A 56 9.16 10.07 25.89
C GLY A 56 8.48 9.63 27.17
N LEU A 57 7.91 8.42 27.20
CA LEU A 57 7.29 7.84 28.39
C LEU A 57 8.33 7.46 29.45
N SER A 58 9.45 6.83 29.06
CA SER A 58 10.50 6.46 30.00
C SER A 58 11.13 7.67 30.69
N LEU A 59 11.36 8.76 29.96
CA LEU A 59 11.92 10.00 30.52
C LEU A 59 10.86 10.89 31.17
N ALA A 60 9.56 10.56 31.06
CA ALA A 60 8.49 11.38 31.63
C ALA A 60 8.58 11.44 33.17
N VAL A 61 9.08 10.38 33.80
CA VAL A 61 9.33 10.31 35.24
C VAL A 61 10.30 11.41 35.70
N VAL A 62 11.25 11.78 34.85
CA VAL A 62 12.27 12.83 35.10
C VAL A 62 11.75 14.21 34.68
N GLY A 63 10.53 14.31 34.14
CA GLY A 63 9.96 15.54 33.57
C GLY A 63 10.46 15.88 32.15
N VAL A 64 11.69 15.46 31.80
CA VAL A 64 12.29 15.69 30.47
C VAL A 64 11.53 14.95 29.36
N GLY A 65 10.88 13.83 29.66
CA GLY A 65 10.14 13.04 28.67
C GLY A 65 8.98 13.80 28.02
N LEU A 66 8.38 14.77 28.71
CA LEU A 66 7.36 15.63 28.11
C LEU A 66 7.94 16.47 26.96
N LEU A 67 9.19 16.96 27.09
CA LEU A 67 9.87 17.68 26.01
C LEU A 67 10.14 16.75 24.81
N VAL A 68 10.52 15.50 25.07
CA VAL A 68 10.74 14.48 24.03
C VAL A 68 9.44 14.17 23.29
N LEU A 69 8.33 13.98 24.00
CA LEU A 69 7.01 13.75 23.39
C LEU A 69 6.57 14.94 22.54
N VAL A 70 6.76 16.16 23.03
CA VAL A 70 6.44 17.37 22.26
C VAL A 70 7.33 17.49 21.01
N ALA A 71 8.62 17.16 21.11
CA ALA A 71 9.52 17.14 19.97
C ALA A 71 9.12 16.07 18.94
N LEU A 72 8.68 14.89 19.39
CA LEU A 72 8.13 13.85 18.53
C LEU A 72 6.88 14.35 17.78
N LEU A 73 5.95 14.97 18.50
CA LEU A 73 4.73 15.53 17.89
C LEU A 73 5.06 16.61 16.84
N ALA A 74 6.06 17.45 17.10
CA ALA A 74 6.56 18.42 16.13
C ALA A 74 7.14 17.74 14.90
N ALA A 75 7.99 16.72 15.08
CA ALA A 75 8.53 15.94 13.99
C ALA A 75 7.41 15.30 13.15
N VAL A 76 6.41 14.66 13.78
CA VAL A 76 5.26 14.06 13.09
C VAL A 76 4.51 15.08 12.24
N THR A 77 4.32 16.31 12.72
CA THR A 77 3.65 17.37 11.94
C THR A 77 4.46 17.83 10.73
N GLU A 78 5.78 17.97 10.87
CA GLU A 78 6.69 18.33 9.76
C GLU A 78 6.77 17.20 8.74
N LEU A 79 6.87 15.95 9.19
CA LEU A 79 6.84 14.76 8.34
C LEU A 79 5.52 14.63 7.57
N ALA A 80 4.38 14.96 8.19
CA ALA A 80 3.11 15.04 7.50
C ALA A 80 3.09 16.17 6.45
N ALA A 81 3.83 17.26 6.62
CA ALA A 81 3.97 18.29 5.59
C ALA A 81 4.85 17.80 4.43
N LEU A 82 5.95 17.10 4.72
CA LEU A 82 6.79 16.45 3.71
C LEU A 82 5.99 15.43 2.89
N GLU A 83 5.16 14.62 3.53
CA GLU A 83 4.28 13.66 2.86
C GLU A 83 3.29 14.34 1.91
N ARG A 84 2.71 15.49 2.32
CA ARG A 84 1.85 16.30 1.42
C ARG A 84 2.63 16.78 0.20
N ALA A 85 3.87 17.22 0.38
CA ALA A 85 4.73 17.64 -0.74
C ALA A 85 5.09 16.45 -1.65
N TYR A 86 5.36 15.28 -1.06
CA TYR A 86 5.64 14.05 -1.81
C TYR A 86 4.43 13.61 -2.63
N ALA A 87 3.24 13.59 -2.03
CA ALA A 87 1.98 13.32 -2.72
C ALA A 87 1.68 14.35 -3.82
N ARG A 88 1.91 15.64 -3.58
CA ARG A 88 1.71 16.69 -4.59
C ARG A 88 2.64 16.50 -5.79
N ARG A 89 3.92 16.21 -5.55
CA ARG A 89 4.92 16.02 -6.62
C ARG A 89 4.70 14.74 -7.42
N LEU A 90 4.42 13.61 -6.76
CA LEU A 90 4.34 12.31 -7.43
C LEU A 90 2.93 11.98 -7.92
N LEU A 91 1.89 12.28 -7.12
CA LEU A 91 0.49 11.94 -7.43
C LEU A 91 -0.26 13.11 -8.09
N GLY A 92 0.27 14.33 -8.07
CA GLY A 92 -0.41 15.52 -8.61
C GLY A 92 -1.65 15.94 -7.80
N VAL A 93 -1.79 15.43 -6.57
CA VAL A 93 -2.92 15.72 -5.69
C VAL A 93 -2.61 17.01 -4.93
N GLU A 94 -3.37 18.08 -5.21
CA GLU A 94 -3.36 19.27 -4.37
C GLU A 94 -4.00 18.94 -3.02
N ILE A 95 -3.19 19.05 -1.97
CA ILE A 95 -3.62 18.98 -0.57
C ILE A 95 -3.42 20.39 -0.01
N PRO A 96 -4.49 21.07 0.42
CA PRO A 96 -4.41 22.39 1.02
C PRO A 96 -3.42 22.40 2.18
N GLU A 97 -2.47 23.33 2.15
CA GLU A 97 -1.58 23.56 3.28
C GLU A 97 -2.35 24.25 4.40
N PRO A 98 -2.29 23.74 5.64
CA PRO A 98 -2.97 24.39 6.73
C PRO A 98 -2.32 25.75 7.01
N SER A 99 -3.13 26.81 7.05
CA SER A 99 -2.68 28.17 7.34
C SER A 99 -1.94 28.22 8.68
N ALA A 100 -0.69 28.65 8.66
CA ALA A 100 0.10 28.86 9.86
C ALA A 100 -0.39 30.13 10.58
N GLU A 101 -1.35 29.98 11.49
CA GLU A 101 -1.68 31.06 12.42
C GLU A 101 -0.46 31.35 13.31
N PRO A 102 0.01 32.61 13.39
CA PRO A 102 1.11 32.97 14.27
C PRO A 102 0.70 32.75 15.73
N VAL A 103 1.40 31.85 16.41
CA VAL A 103 1.19 31.62 17.86
C VAL A 103 2.21 32.47 18.63
N PRO A 104 1.78 33.36 19.54
CA PRO A 104 2.64 34.37 20.15
C PRO A 104 3.66 33.83 21.18
N ASN A 105 3.50 32.59 21.68
CA ASN A 105 4.36 32.05 22.73
C ASN A 105 4.80 30.60 22.44
N ARG A 106 6.08 30.28 22.72
CA ARG A 106 6.65 28.92 22.61
C ARG A 106 5.92 27.90 23.48
N LEU A 107 5.56 28.27 24.71
CA LEU A 107 4.84 27.37 25.62
C LEU A 107 3.41 27.09 25.14
N ALA A 108 2.74 28.11 24.60
CA ALA A 108 1.41 27.98 23.99
C ALA A 108 1.46 27.11 22.71
N ARG A 109 2.56 27.18 21.94
CA ARG A 109 2.80 26.32 20.77
C ARG A 109 2.95 24.85 21.16
N TYR A 110 3.71 24.55 22.22
CA TYR A 110 3.87 23.18 22.73
C TYR A 110 2.58 22.59 23.30
N ARG A 111 1.83 23.39 24.06
CA ARG A 111 0.52 22.97 24.59
C ARG A 111 -0.47 22.73 23.45
N ARG A 112 -0.52 23.60 22.45
CA ARG A 112 -1.34 23.41 21.23
C ARG A 112 -0.95 22.12 20.52
N LEU A 113 0.34 21.84 20.34
CA LEU A 113 0.80 20.60 19.69
C LEU A 113 0.30 19.34 20.41
N ALA A 114 0.37 19.34 21.75
CA ALA A 114 -0.07 18.20 22.57
C ALA A 114 -1.59 18.00 22.59
N THR A 115 -2.36 19.08 22.53
CA THR A 115 -3.84 19.04 22.61
C THR A 115 -4.56 19.05 21.26
N ASP A 116 -3.87 19.40 20.18
CA ASP A 116 -4.49 19.52 18.86
C ASP A 116 -4.75 18.14 18.25
N LEU A 117 -6.02 17.88 17.93
CA LEU A 117 -6.49 16.67 17.26
C LEU A 117 -5.77 16.44 15.92
N ARG A 118 -5.26 17.52 15.30
CA ARG A 118 -4.49 17.48 14.07
C ARG A 118 -3.14 16.75 14.21
N THR A 119 -2.53 16.81 15.39
CA THR A 119 -1.26 16.12 15.67
C THR A 119 -1.49 14.62 15.83
N TRP A 120 -2.57 14.25 16.52
CA TRP A 120 -2.97 12.86 16.73
C TRP A 120 -3.45 12.17 15.45
N THR A 121 -4.16 12.89 14.58
CA THR A 121 -4.51 12.40 13.23
C THR A 121 -3.29 12.20 12.35
N ALA A 122 -2.26 13.05 12.45
CA ALA A 122 -0.99 12.84 11.76
C ALA A 122 -0.24 11.61 12.28
N ALA A 123 -0.24 11.36 13.59
CA ALA A 123 0.34 10.13 14.16
C ALA A 123 -0.43 8.87 13.70
N GLY A 124 -1.77 8.91 13.70
CA GLY A 124 -2.59 7.81 13.18
C GLY A 124 -2.41 7.57 11.68
N TYR A 125 -2.17 8.63 10.90
CA TYR A 125 -1.81 8.54 9.50
C TYR A 125 -0.50 7.77 9.31
N MET A 126 0.53 8.06 10.11
CA MET A 126 1.85 7.41 10.03
C MET A 126 1.77 5.89 10.24
N VAL A 127 0.98 5.45 11.23
CA VAL A 127 0.72 4.02 11.48
C VAL A 127 -0.04 3.39 10.31
N SER A 128 -1.05 4.10 9.80
CA SER A 128 -1.86 3.64 8.65
C SER A 128 -1.01 3.52 7.39
N ALA A 129 -0.07 4.45 7.18
CA ALA A 129 0.87 4.44 6.06
C ALA A 129 1.81 3.22 6.13
N PHE A 130 2.30 2.86 7.31
CA PHE A 130 3.07 1.64 7.50
C PHE A 130 2.26 0.37 7.18
N ALA A 131 1.06 0.24 7.76
CA ALA A 131 0.23 -0.95 7.57
C ALA A 131 -0.16 -1.14 6.10
N PHE A 132 -0.66 -0.08 5.46
CA PHE A 132 -1.01 -0.11 4.04
C PHE A 132 0.22 -0.33 3.15
N GLY A 133 1.32 0.38 3.41
CA GLY A 133 2.57 0.25 2.66
C GLY A 133 3.12 -1.18 2.70
N SER A 134 3.08 -1.84 3.87
CA SER A 134 3.56 -3.21 4.05
C SER A 134 2.74 -4.22 3.25
N VAL A 135 1.41 -4.15 3.34
CA VAL A 135 0.49 -5.04 2.60
C VAL A 135 0.65 -4.84 1.10
N VAL A 136 0.63 -3.59 0.64
CA VAL A 136 0.72 -3.27 -0.78
C VAL A 136 2.09 -3.65 -1.35
N PHE A 137 3.18 -3.38 -0.63
CA PHE A 137 4.51 -3.78 -1.04
C PHE A 137 4.64 -5.30 -1.15
N GLY A 138 4.16 -6.07 -0.16
CA GLY A 138 4.22 -7.53 -0.21
C GLY A 138 3.45 -8.12 -1.40
N VAL A 139 2.22 -7.63 -1.65
CA VAL A 139 1.41 -8.07 -2.78
C VAL A 139 2.04 -7.69 -4.12
N LEU A 140 2.50 -6.44 -4.26
CA LEU A 140 3.10 -5.98 -5.50
C LEU A 140 4.43 -6.65 -5.79
N ALA A 141 5.30 -6.84 -4.80
CA ALA A 141 6.56 -7.55 -4.95
C ALA A 141 6.34 -8.99 -5.42
N SER A 142 5.36 -9.68 -4.85
CA SER A 142 4.96 -11.05 -5.22
C SER A 142 4.43 -11.12 -6.66
N LEU A 143 3.49 -10.23 -7.03
CA LEU A 143 2.92 -10.17 -8.38
C LEU A 143 3.99 -9.81 -9.43
N LEU A 144 4.87 -8.86 -9.12
CA LEU A 144 5.93 -8.42 -10.02
C LEU A 144 6.97 -9.53 -10.21
N ALA A 145 7.38 -10.20 -9.13
CA ALA A 145 8.29 -11.35 -9.19
C ALA A 145 7.70 -12.48 -10.04
N THR A 146 6.41 -12.78 -9.86
CA THR A 146 5.69 -13.78 -10.67
C THR A 146 5.62 -13.38 -12.14
N ALA A 147 5.28 -12.12 -12.43
CA ALA A 147 5.21 -11.62 -13.81
C ALA A 147 6.58 -11.71 -14.50
N VAL A 148 7.65 -11.32 -13.82
CA VAL A 148 9.03 -11.43 -14.33
C VAL A 148 9.41 -12.89 -14.54
N SER A 149 9.10 -13.79 -13.59
CA SER A 149 9.36 -15.23 -13.74
C SER A 149 8.67 -15.80 -14.98
N PHE A 150 7.41 -15.44 -15.20
CA PHE A 150 6.63 -15.88 -16.35
C PHE A 150 7.18 -15.32 -17.68
N ILE A 151 7.56 -14.04 -17.72
CA ILE A 151 8.19 -13.42 -18.89
C ILE A 151 9.53 -14.10 -19.24
N LEU A 152 10.30 -14.50 -18.23
CA LEU A 152 11.58 -15.18 -18.41
C LEU A 152 11.45 -16.71 -18.61
N ALA A 153 10.23 -17.27 -18.56
CA ALA A 153 10.00 -18.69 -18.77
C ALA A 153 10.64 -19.26 -20.07
N PRO A 154 10.61 -18.56 -21.22
CA PRO A 154 11.26 -19.03 -22.45
C PRO A 154 12.80 -19.09 -22.39
N LEU A 155 13.44 -18.53 -21.37
CA LEU A 155 14.91 -18.59 -21.23
C LEU A 155 15.38 -19.80 -20.41
N TYR A 156 14.51 -20.35 -19.57
CA TYR A 156 14.85 -21.44 -18.63
C TYR A 156 13.97 -22.68 -18.78
N TYR A 157 13.11 -22.75 -19.82
CA TYR A 157 12.30 -23.93 -20.12
C TYR A 157 13.21 -25.17 -20.27
N GLY A 158 12.97 -26.20 -19.46
CA GLY A 158 13.77 -27.42 -19.41
C GLY A 158 14.97 -27.44 -18.45
N ARG A 159 15.32 -26.33 -17.77
CA ARG A 159 16.42 -26.31 -16.77
C ARG A 159 15.97 -26.03 -15.35
N ALA A 160 14.86 -25.32 -15.16
CA ALA A 160 14.35 -24.94 -13.86
C ALA A 160 12.82 -24.85 -13.84
N PRO A 161 12.17 -25.13 -12.70
CA PRO A 161 10.73 -24.93 -12.55
C PRO A 161 10.35 -23.45 -12.67
N VAL A 162 9.20 -23.17 -13.28
CA VAL A 162 8.61 -21.82 -13.25
C VAL A 162 7.92 -21.66 -11.90
N VAL A 163 8.38 -20.70 -11.10
CA VAL A 163 7.89 -20.47 -9.73
C VAL A 163 6.98 -19.26 -9.73
N ALA A 164 5.71 -19.47 -9.38
CA ALA A 164 4.81 -18.39 -9.03
C ALA A 164 5.05 -17.99 -7.58
N PHE A 165 5.49 -16.75 -7.36
CA PHE A 165 5.65 -16.18 -6.03
C PHE A 165 4.35 -15.48 -5.66
N GLY A 166 3.38 -16.23 -5.15
CA GLY A 166 2.09 -15.70 -4.67
C GLY A 166 1.80 -16.15 -3.24
N PRO A 167 0.72 -15.67 -2.60
CA PRO A 167 0.23 -16.20 -1.32
C PRO A 167 -0.41 -17.59 -1.48
N ILE A 168 -0.10 -18.29 -2.57
CA ILE A 168 -0.51 -19.65 -2.81
C ILE A 168 0.52 -20.50 -2.07
N PRO A 169 0.12 -21.30 -1.07
CA PRO A 169 1.06 -22.18 -0.38
C PRO A 169 1.79 -23.03 -1.42
N THR A 170 3.11 -22.85 -1.50
CA THR A 170 3.99 -23.69 -2.32
C THR A 170 4.19 -25.07 -1.71
N GLU A 171 3.75 -25.24 -0.46
CA GLU A 171 3.65 -26.53 0.20
C GLU A 171 2.22 -27.04 0.17
N THR A 172 2.11 -28.37 0.21
CA THR A 172 0.86 -29.13 0.18
C THR A 172 -0.20 -28.49 1.08
N VAL A 173 -1.32 -28.11 0.47
CA VAL A 173 -2.50 -27.65 1.21
C VAL A 173 -3.27 -28.90 1.61
N THR A 174 -3.23 -29.22 2.90
CA THR A 174 -3.97 -30.34 3.48
C THR A 174 -5.30 -29.82 4.00
N PHE A 175 -6.40 -30.32 3.44
CA PHE A 175 -7.74 -30.10 3.97
C PHE A 175 -8.15 -31.33 4.78
N ASP A 176 -8.28 -31.14 6.08
CA ASP A 176 -8.80 -32.15 7.00
C ASP A 176 -10.26 -31.82 7.31
N VAL A 177 -11.17 -32.58 6.71
CA VAL A 177 -12.59 -32.49 7.03
C VAL A 177 -12.98 -33.70 7.85
N LEU A 178 -13.23 -33.50 9.13
CA LEU A 178 -13.60 -34.55 10.08
C LEU A 178 -15.12 -34.57 10.23
N PHE A 179 -15.75 -35.69 9.87
CA PHE A 179 -17.16 -35.95 10.07
C PHE A 179 -17.33 -36.93 11.24
N GLY A 180 -18.01 -36.52 12.30
CA GLY A 180 -18.35 -37.40 13.43
C GLY A 180 -19.80 -37.87 13.36
N TRP A 181 -20.02 -39.18 13.47
CA TRP A 181 -21.34 -39.78 13.68
C TRP A 181 -21.29 -40.73 14.89
N ASP A 182 -22.02 -40.36 15.95
CA ASP A 182 -22.10 -41.09 17.24
C ASP A 182 -20.71 -41.33 17.87
N ASN A 183 -20.09 -42.49 17.62
CA ASN A 183 -18.74 -42.87 18.07
C ASN A 183 -17.74 -43.05 16.91
N LEU A 184 -18.14 -42.74 15.67
CA LEU A 184 -17.34 -42.92 14.47
C LEU A 184 -16.86 -41.57 13.94
N LEU A 185 -15.56 -41.36 13.93
CA LEU A 185 -14.91 -40.21 13.30
C LEU A 185 -14.36 -40.63 11.93
N VAL A 186 -14.94 -40.07 10.87
CA VAL A 186 -14.48 -40.26 9.49
C VAL A 186 -13.79 -38.98 9.05
N GLY A 187 -12.46 -39.01 9.00
CA GLY A 187 -11.64 -37.93 8.46
C GLY A 187 -11.46 -38.09 6.95
N LEU A 188 -11.86 -37.09 6.17
CA LEU A 188 -11.47 -36.94 4.78
C LEU A 188 -10.26 -36.00 4.73
N THR A 189 -9.07 -36.58 4.68
CA THR A 189 -7.82 -35.84 4.46
C THR A 189 -7.53 -35.81 2.96
N THR A 190 -7.64 -34.63 2.34
CA THR A 190 -7.24 -34.43 0.94
C THR A 190 -6.04 -33.50 0.89
N THR A 191 -4.93 -34.01 0.35
CA THR A 191 -3.68 -33.25 0.21
C THR A 191 -3.53 -32.75 -1.22
N PHE A 192 -3.63 -31.43 -1.42
CA PHE A 192 -3.39 -30.81 -2.72
C PHE A 192 -1.95 -30.31 -2.78
N ARG A 193 -1.12 -30.95 -3.62
CA ARG A 193 0.21 -30.43 -3.96
C ARG A 193 0.07 -29.43 -5.09
N ALA A 194 0.14 -28.14 -4.80
CA ALA A 194 0.33 -27.11 -5.82
C ALA A 194 1.78 -27.21 -6.33
N GLY A 195 2.04 -28.24 -7.15
CA GLY A 195 3.37 -28.59 -7.63
C GLY A 195 3.99 -27.51 -8.51
N SER A 196 5.31 -27.41 -8.43
CA SER A 196 6.17 -26.66 -9.34
C SER A 196 5.87 -27.02 -10.79
N TRP A 197 5.29 -26.08 -11.54
CA TRP A 197 4.91 -26.28 -12.94
C TRP A 197 6.20 -26.36 -13.77
N HIS A 198 6.54 -27.57 -14.25
CA HIS A 198 7.62 -27.77 -15.19
C HIS A 198 7.10 -27.50 -16.59
N VAL A 199 7.65 -26.47 -17.23
CA VAL A 199 7.35 -26.14 -18.62
C VAL A 199 8.35 -26.88 -19.51
N GLU A 200 7.94 -28.01 -20.05
CA GLU A 200 8.80 -28.87 -20.86
C GLU A 200 8.80 -28.50 -22.35
N THR A 201 7.87 -27.65 -22.79
CA THR A 201 7.69 -27.33 -24.21
C THR A 201 7.71 -25.83 -24.48
N LEU A 202 8.36 -25.44 -25.58
CA LEU A 202 8.49 -24.03 -26.01
C LEU A 202 7.13 -23.34 -26.24
N PRO A 203 6.10 -23.98 -26.86
CA PRO A 203 4.79 -23.36 -27.00
C PRO A 203 4.14 -23.03 -25.64
N VAL A 204 4.28 -23.93 -24.66
CA VAL A 204 3.79 -23.68 -23.30
C VAL A 204 4.58 -22.55 -22.64
N ALA A 205 5.90 -22.46 -22.84
CA ALA A 205 6.71 -21.36 -22.33
C ALA A 205 6.29 -19.99 -22.91
N LEU A 206 5.95 -19.93 -24.19
CA LEU A 206 5.42 -18.71 -24.82
C LEU A 206 4.06 -18.30 -24.26
N LEU A 207 3.19 -19.26 -23.92
CA LEU A 207 1.92 -18.98 -23.25
C LEU A 207 2.16 -18.38 -21.85
N PHE A 208 3.08 -18.94 -21.06
CA PHE A 208 3.46 -18.37 -19.77
C PHE A 208 4.05 -16.97 -19.91
N ALA A 209 4.90 -16.73 -20.91
CA ALA A 209 5.42 -15.40 -21.18
C ALA A 209 4.30 -14.39 -21.51
N ALA A 210 3.33 -14.78 -22.35
CA ALA A 210 2.17 -13.95 -22.66
C ALA A 210 1.31 -13.67 -21.40
N LEU A 211 1.10 -14.67 -20.55
CA LEU A 211 0.42 -14.51 -19.26
C LEU A 211 1.20 -13.58 -18.32
N GLY A 212 2.53 -13.68 -18.29
CA GLY A 212 3.41 -12.80 -17.53
C GLY A 212 3.31 -11.34 -17.97
N VAL A 213 3.26 -11.09 -19.27
CA VAL A 213 3.03 -9.73 -19.81
C VAL A 213 1.67 -9.19 -19.40
N GLY A 214 0.62 -10.03 -19.47
CA GLY A 214 -0.71 -9.67 -19.00
C GLY A 214 -0.72 -9.33 -17.50
N LEU A 215 -0.11 -10.19 -16.67
CA LEU A 215 0.02 -10.00 -15.23
C LEU A 215 0.81 -8.72 -14.89
N PHE A 216 1.90 -8.45 -15.62
CA PHE A 216 2.68 -7.22 -15.46
C PHE A 216 1.82 -5.98 -15.73
N ALA A 217 1.06 -5.97 -16.82
CA ALA A 217 0.19 -4.85 -17.18
C ALA A 217 -0.94 -4.65 -16.15
N VAL A 218 -1.54 -5.74 -15.67
CA VAL A 218 -2.53 -5.70 -14.57
C VAL A 218 -1.89 -5.18 -13.28
N THR A 219 -0.68 -5.60 -12.94
CA THR A 219 0.05 -5.14 -11.76
C THR A 219 0.31 -3.63 -11.82
N LEU A 220 0.77 -3.12 -12.96
CA LEU A 220 0.94 -1.67 -13.17
C LEU A 220 -0.39 -0.91 -13.05
N GLN A 221 -1.49 -1.50 -13.51
CA GLN A 221 -2.81 -0.90 -13.34
C GLN A 221 -3.23 -0.88 -11.88
N SER A 222 -3.01 -1.95 -11.13
CA SER A 222 -3.26 -2.02 -9.69
C SER A 222 -2.49 -0.94 -8.93
N VAL A 223 -1.22 -0.70 -9.29
CA VAL A 223 -0.40 0.39 -8.74
C VAL A 223 -1.09 1.75 -8.95
N ASN A 224 -1.59 2.03 -10.15
CA ASN A 224 -2.28 3.29 -10.44
C ASN A 224 -3.57 3.43 -9.61
N VAL A 225 -4.35 2.37 -9.45
CA VAL A 225 -5.58 2.38 -8.64
C VAL A 225 -5.26 2.57 -7.15
N LEU A 226 -4.27 1.86 -6.63
CA LEU A 226 -3.83 1.96 -5.24
C LEU A 226 -3.27 3.34 -4.92
N ALA A 227 -2.46 3.90 -5.81
CA ALA A 227 -1.95 5.25 -5.71
C ALA A 227 -3.09 6.30 -5.65
N ALA A 228 -4.13 6.13 -6.49
CA ALA A 228 -5.30 7.00 -6.46
C ALA A 228 -6.15 6.83 -5.18
N ALA A 229 -6.36 5.59 -4.73
CA ALA A 229 -7.09 5.29 -3.50
C ALA A 229 -6.37 5.88 -2.27
N TRP A 230 -5.05 5.70 -2.20
CA TRP A 230 -4.23 6.27 -1.15
C TRP A 230 -4.23 7.80 -1.19
N GLY A 231 -4.09 8.41 -2.38
CA GLY A 231 -4.19 9.86 -2.53
C GLY A 231 -5.52 10.44 -2.03
N ARG A 232 -6.64 9.71 -2.19
CA ARG A 232 -7.95 10.09 -1.60
C ARG A 232 -7.94 9.96 -0.09
N TYR A 233 -7.39 8.87 0.46
CA TYR A 233 -7.27 8.67 1.90
C TYR A 233 -6.42 9.78 2.55
N VAL A 234 -5.25 10.07 1.99
CA VAL A 234 -4.38 11.18 2.44
C VAL A 234 -5.15 12.49 2.43
N ARG A 235 -5.90 12.77 1.36
CA ARG A 235 -6.74 13.97 1.28
C ARG A 235 -7.78 13.99 2.40
N LEU A 236 -8.50 12.90 2.65
CA LEU A 236 -9.53 12.85 3.70
C LEU A 236 -8.94 13.03 5.11
N VAL A 237 -7.81 12.39 5.39
CA VAL A 237 -7.20 12.39 6.73
C VAL A 237 -6.42 13.67 7.01
N LEU A 238 -5.75 14.23 6.00
CA LEU A 238 -4.88 15.40 6.17
C LEU A 238 -5.55 16.74 5.81
N THR A 239 -6.76 16.73 5.25
CA THR A 239 -7.60 17.94 5.09
C THR A 239 -8.29 18.22 6.42
N ALA A 240 -7.91 19.32 7.07
CA ALA A 240 -8.44 19.68 8.38
C ALA A 240 -9.95 20.01 8.31
N PRO A 241 -10.75 19.62 9.31
CA PRO A 241 -12.15 20.03 9.41
C PRO A 241 -12.23 21.49 9.89
N ARG A 242 -12.25 22.44 8.96
CA ARG A 242 -12.75 23.82 9.22
C ARG A 242 -13.37 24.53 8.01
N TYR A 243 -13.70 23.80 6.95
CA TYR A 243 -14.38 24.31 5.76
C TYR A 243 -15.67 23.55 5.43
N ARG A 244 -16.41 23.08 6.46
CA ARG A 244 -17.74 22.50 6.23
C ARG A 244 -18.88 23.52 6.29
N ASP A 245 -18.57 24.79 6.55
CA ASP A 245 -19.58 25.83 6.82
C ASP A 245 -19.51 27.05 5.89
N LEU A 246 -18.87 26.98 4.71
CA LEU A 246 -18.80 28.10 3.76
C LEU A 246 -18.97 27.73 2.26
N SER A 247 -19.85 26.77 1.95
CA SER A 247 -20.35 26.60 0.58
C SER A 247 -21.70 25.90 0.55
#